data_AF-A0A453SG14-F1
#
_entry.id   AF-A0A453SG14-F1
#
_cell.length_a   1.000
_cell.length_b   1.000
_cell.length_c   1.000
_cell.angle_alpha   90.00
_cell.angle_beta   90.00
_cell.angle_gamma   90.00
#
_symmetry.space_group_name_H-M   'P 1'
#
loop_
_entity.id
_entity.type
_entity.pdbx_description
1 polymer ?
#
loop_
_entity_poly.entity_id
_entity_poly.type
_entity_poly.pdbx_seq_one_letter_code
_entity_poly.pdbx_strand_id
1 'polypeptide(L)' 'MASPGTVVPGVEVLALKVNFGVFWEVKMLASFLRCFPNVGTLHIEVLVNSSSCNLTTIIYY' A
#
# COMPACT_ATOMS: atom_id res chain seq x y z
N MET A 1 25.37 1.22 -9.24
CA MET A 1 25.58 0.07 -8.33
C MET A 1 25.46 0.60 -6.91
N ALA A 2 24.63 -0.01 -6.06
CA ALA A 2 24.51 0.39 -4.66
C ALA A 2 25.75 -0.07 -3.86
N SER A 3 26.28 0.76 -2.97
CA SER A 3 27.45 0.44 -2.16
C SER A 3 27.05 -0.42 -0.94
N PRO A 4 27.91 -1.33 -0.44
CA PRO A 4 27.60 -2.19 0.73
C PRO A 4 27.26 -1.45 2.04
N GLY A 5 27.43 -0.12 2.09
CA GLY A 5 27.06 0.73 3.22
C GLY A 5 25.93 1.73 2.91
N THR A 6 25.29 1.64 1.74
CA THR A 6 24.14 2.49 1.44
C THR A 6 22.95 2.04 2.28
N VAL A 7 22.63 2.78 3.34
CA VAL A 7 21.34 2.69 4.01
C VAL A 7 20.29 3.04 2.97
N VAL A 8 19.47 2.06 2.59
CA VAL A 8 18.34 2.32 1.70
C VAL A 8 17.39 3.24 2.47
N PRO A 9 17.08 4.44 1.98
CA PRO A 9 16.09 5.28 2.63
C PRO A 9 14.78 4.50 2.70
N GLY A 10 14.37 4.16 3.93
CA GLY A 10 13.11 3.49 4.19
C GLY A 10 11.96 4.46 4.06
N VAL A 11 10.80 3.93 3.70
CA VAL A 11 9.55 4.68 3.78
C VAL A 11 8.97 4.44 5.17
N GLU A 12 8.88 5.48 5.98
CA GLU A 12 8.31 5.34 7.33
C GLU A 12 6.82 4.98 7.25
N VAL A 13 6.06 5.66 6.38
CA VAL A 13 4.63 5.38 6.18
C VAL A 13 4.30 5.31 4.69
N LEU A 14 3.73 4.17 4.25
CA LEU A 14 3.16 4.00 2.92
C LEU A 14 1.64 3.88 3.05
N ALA A 15 0.89 4.86 2.53
CA ALA A 15 -0.57 4.83 2.52
C ALA A 15 -1.10 4.58 1.10
N LEU A 16 -1.99 3.60 0.96
CA LEU A 16 -2.59 3.23 -0.33
C LEU A 16 -4.10 3.05 -0.18
N LYS A 17 -4.86 3.55 -1.16
CA LYS A 17 -6.28 3.27 -1.31
C LYS A 17 -6.45 2.18 -2.37
N VAL A 18 -7.14 1.10 -2.02
CA VAL A 18 -7.22 -0.10 -2.87
C VAL A 18 -8.64 -0.65 -2.86
N ASN A 19 -9.17 -0.90 -4.04
CA ASN A 19 -10.37 -1.72 -4.24
C ASN A 19 -9.96 -3.17 -4.47
N PHE A 20 -10.14 -4.03 -3.46
CA PHE A 20 -9.83 -5.46 -3.57
C PHE A 20 -10.71 -6.22 -4.58
N GLY A 21 -11.83 -5.63 -5.02
CA GLY A 21 -12.65 -6.16 -6.11
C GLY A 21 -12.06 -5.92 -7.51
N VAL A 22 -11.05 -5.05 -7.64
CA VAL A 22 -10.38 -4.73 -8.91
C VAL A 22 -9.00 -5.39 -8.93
N PHE A 23 -8.87 -6.46 -9.71
CA PHE A 23 -7.62 -7.24 -9.81
C PHE A 23 -6.38 -6.40 -10.11
N TRP A 24 -6.53 -5.35 -10.94
CA TRP A 24 -5.43 -4.46 -11.29
C TRP A 24 -4.93 -3.62 -10.12
N GLU A 25 -5.81 -3.19 -9.22
CA GLU A 25 -5.43 -2.45 -8.01
C GLU A 25 -4.69 -3.36 -7.01
N VAL A 26 -5.09 -4.63 -6.93
CA VAL A 26 -4.35 -5.63 -6.14
C VAL A 26 -2.95 -5.86 -6.70
N LYS A 27 -2.80 -5.93 -8.03
CA LYS A 27 -1.46 -5.99 -8.67
C LYS A 27 -0.66 -4.72 -8.43
N MET A 28 -1.29 -3.55 -8.45
CA MET A 28 -0.64 -2.27 -8.15
C MET A 28 -0.08 -2.30 -6.72
N LEU A 29 -0.90 -2.66 -5.73
CA LEU A 29 -0.46 -2.81 -4.33
C LEU A 29 0.80 -3.68 -4.22
N ALA A 30 0.81 -4.85 -4.85
CA ALA A 30 1.97 -5.75 -4.83
C ALA A 30 3.22 -5.13 -5.47
N SER A 31 3.07 -4.34 -6.53
CA SER A 31 4.18 -3.60 -7.15
C SER A 31 4.74 -2.52 -6.23
N PHE A 32 3.88 -1.76 -5.55
CA PHE A 32 4.31 -0.74 -4.59
C PHE A 32 5.12 -1.34 -3.45
N LEU A 33 4.68 -2.45 -2.87
CA LEU A 33 5.41 -3.12 -1.79
C LEU A 33 6.80 -3.61 -2.21
N ARG A 34 6.99 -3.95 -3.49
CA ARG A 34 8.32 -4.32 -4.03
C ARG A 34 9.27 -3.14 -4.18
N CYS A 35 8.74 -1.94 -4.44
CA CYS A 35 9.52 -0.71 -4.58
C CYS A 35 10.02 -0.18 -3.23
N PHE A 36 9.33 -0.51 -2.14
CA PHE A 36 9.64 -0.03 -0.80
C PHE A 36 9.99 -1.20 0.12
N PRO A 37 11.21 -1.76 -0.02
CA PRO A 37 11.62 -2.94 0.74
C PRO A 37 11.73 -2.67 2.26
N ASN A 38 11.82 -1.41 2.67
CA ASN A 38 11.87 -0.99 4.07
C ASN A 38 10.70 -0.06 4.37
N VAL A 39 9.50 -0.63 4.57
CA VAL A 39 8.32 0.13 5.01
C VAL A 39 8.18 0.01 6.53
N GLY A 40 8.02 1.14 7.24
CA GLY A 40 7.77 1.15 8.68
C GLY A 40 6.32 0.78 9.00
N THR A 41 5.39 1.50 8.37
CA THR A 41 3.95 1.32 8.52
C THR A 41 3.28 1.31 7.15
N LEU A 42 2.41 0.33 6.91
CA LEU A 42 1.59 0.23 5.71
C LEU A 42 0.13 0.52 6.07
N HIS A 43 -0.42 1.59 5.52
CA HIS A 43 -1.80 1.99 5.72
C HIS A 43 -2.62 1.68 4.45
N ILE A 44 -3.72 0.92 4.61
CA ILE A 44 -4.58 0.54 3.49
C ILE A 44 -6.00 1.04 3.74
N GLU A 45 -6.47 1.92 2.85
CA GLU A 45 -7.88 2.31 2.78
C GLU A 45 -8.61 1.39 1.80
N VAL A 46 -9.59 0.64 2.28
CA VAL A 46 -10.35 -0.27 1.41
C VAL A 46 -11.51 0.48 0.75
N LEU A 47 -11.50 0.55 -0.58
CA LEU A 47 -12.61 1.10 -1.36
C LEU A 47 -13.67 0.00 -1.58
N VAL A 48 -14.81 0.14 -0.91
CA VAL A 48 -15.97 -0.72 -1.09
C VAL A 48 -16.95 -0.04 -2.06
N ASN A 49 -16.95 -0.46 -3.33
CA ASN A 49 -17.97 -0.03 -4.29
C ASN A 49 -19.27 -0.82 -4.07
N SER A 50 -19.96 -0.55 -2.97
CA SER A 50 -21.38 -0.89 -2.84
C SER A 50 -22.17 0.33 -3.29
N SER A 51 -23.11 0.15 -4.21
CA SER A 51 -23.92 1.21 -4.84
C SER A 51 -24.74 2.08 -3.87
N SER A 52 -24.62 1.88 -2.55
CA SER A 52 -25.46 2.55 -1.56
C SER A 52 -24.75 3.10 -0.32
N CYS A 53 -23.46 2.81 -0.05
CA CYS A 53 -22.77 3.35 1.13
C CYS A 53 -21.24 3.36 0.94
N ASN A 54 -20.61 4.54 0.88
CA ASN A 54 -19.16 4.68 1.00
C ASN A 54 -18.74 4.37 2.45
N LEU A 55 -18.71 3.09 2.85
CA LEU A 55 -18.06 2.71 4.10
C LEU A 55 -16.54 2.63 3.84
N THR A 56 -15.84 3.70 4.19
CA THR A 56 -14.38 3.70 4.23
C THR A 56 -13.94 2.90 5.46
N THR A 57 -13.63 1.62 5.28
CA THR A 57 -12.96 0.83 6.33
C THR A 57 -11.47 1.14 6.28
N ILE A 58 -11.02 1.97 7.21
CA ILE A 58 -9.60 2.19 7.46
C ILE A 58 -9.14 1.07 8.39
N ILE A 59 -8.33 0.16 7.88
CA ILE A 59 -7.74 -0.91 8.70
C ILE A 59 -6.38 -0.42 9.20
N TYR A 60 -6.30 -0.10 10.49
CA TYR A 60 -5.04 0.20 11.17
C TYR A 60 -4.45 -1.12 11.68
N TYR A 61 -3.30 -1.52 11.15
CA TYR A 61 -2.43 -2.57 11.72
C TYR A 61 -1.05 -2.00 11.98
#